data_AF-A0A7Y3I878-F1
#
_entry.id   AF-A0A7Y3I878-F1
#
_cell.length_a   1.000
_cell.length_b   1.000
_cell.length_c   1.000
_cell.angle_alpha   90.00
_cell.angle_beta   90.00
_cell.angle_gamma   90.00
#
_symmetry.space_group_name_H-M   'P 1'
#
loop_
_entity.id
_entity.type
_entity.pdbx_description
1 polymer ?
#
loop_
_entity_poly.entity_id
_entity_poly.type
_entity_poly.pdbx_seq_one_letter_code
_entity_poly.pdbx_strand_id
1 'polypeptide(L)'
;MGIDQERMREMMRRQVESMDFADVVPVISSLSVDGFGRLWVQRHDATGNDEGPIDLLGVGGVYHGTVPSGDLRVPDAFGPGGLAAYIEEDDLGVQTVRVVRVTSPD
;
A
#
# COMPACT_ATOMS: atom_id res chain seq x y z
N MET A 1 12.43 -33.37 25.60
CA MET A 1 13.25 -33.05 24.42
C MET A 1 13.37 -31.54 24.35
N GLY A 2 14.41 -30.96 24.94
CA GLY A 2 14.66 -29.52 24.84
C GLY A 2 15.37 -29.25 23.52
N ILE A 3 14.86 -28.33 22.72
CA ILE A 3 15.60 -27.83 21.56
C ILE A 3 16.89 -27.21 22.10
N ASP A 4 18.02 -27.76 21.66
CA ASP A 4 19.36 -27.32 22.04
C ASP A 4 19.56 -25.85 21.65
N GLN A 5 19.90 -25.02 22.63
CA GLN A 5 20.03 -23.58 22.43
C GLN A 5 21.13 -23.23 21.42
N GLU A 6 22.14 -24.08 21.26
CA GLU A 6 23.18 -23.90 20.24
C GLU A 6 22.62 -24.07 18.83
N ARG A 7 21.80 -25.11 18.60
CA ARG A 7 21.11 -25.27 17.31
C ARG A 7 20.19 -24.10 17.01
N MET A 8 19.49 -23.57 18.02
CA MET A 8 18.62 -22.41 17.84
C MET A 8 19.41 -21.15 17.43
N ARG A 9 20.57 -20.92 18.06
CA ARG A 9 21.47 -19.80 17.71
C ARG A 9 22.06 -19.95 16.32
N GLU A 10 22.47 -21.15 15.94
CA GLU A 10 23.00 -21.45 14.60
C GLU A 10 21.96 -21.20 13.51
N MET A 11 20.70 -21.61 13.75
CA MET A 11 19.59 -21.35 12.83
C MET A 11 19.28 -19.85 12.71
N MET A 12 19.21 -19.11 13.83
CA MET A 12 19.01 -17.66 13.80
C MET A 12 20.15 -16.92 13.08
N ARG A 13 21.41 -17.34 13.28
CA ARG A 13 22.56 -16.73 12.59
C ARG A 13 22.46 -16.89 11.08
N ARG A 14 22.18 -18.11 10.61
CA ARG A 14 22.01 -18.39 9.17
C ARG A 14 20.86 -17.60 8.56
N GLN A 15 19.78 -17.40 9.32
CA GLN A 15 18.65 -16.59 8.88
C GLN A 15 19.09 -15.13 8.65
N VAL A 16 19.84 -14.54 9.59
CA VAL A 16 20.38 -13.16 9.45
C VAL A 16 21.37 -13.05 8.29
N GLU A 17 22.26 -14.05 8.12
CA GLU A 17 23.23 -14.08 7.01
C GLU A 17 22.56 -14.22 5.63
N SER A 18 21.34 -14.77 5.57
CA SER A 18 20.55 -14.87 4.34
C SER A 18 19.64 -13.67 4.06
N MET A 19 19.63 -12.66 4.94
CA MET A 19 18.81 -11.46 4.72
C MET A 19 19.48 -10.55 3.70
N ASP A 20 18.82 -10.38 2.56
CA ASP A 20 19.13 -9.29 1.64
C ASP A 20 18.37 -8.04 2.10
N PHE A 21 19.12 -6.97 2.39
CA PHE A 21 18.56 -5.66 2.69
C PHE A 21 18.70 -4.77 1.46
N ALA A 22 17.62 -4.11 1.06
CA ALA A 22 17.72 -3.10 0.02
C ALA A 22 18.51 -1.89 0.55
N ASP A 23 19.49 -1.42 -0.21
CA ASP A 23 20.26 -0.20 0.12
C ASP A 23 19.36 1.06 0.16
N VAL A 24 18.24 1.02 -0.55
CA VAL A 24 17.26 2.10 -0.64
C VAL A 24 15.85 1.51 -0.63
N VAL A 25 15.01 2.02 0.28
CA VAL A 25 13.57 1.77 0.27
C VAL A 25 12.89 2.96 -0.42
N PRO A 26 12.19 2.77 -1.56
CA PRO A 26 11.38 3.82 -2.16
C PRO A 26 10.35 4.34 -1.17
N VAL A 27 10.16 5.66 -1.09
CA VAL A 27 9.13 6.23 -0.20
C VAL A 27 7.73 6.10 -0.80
N ILE A 28 7.63 6.14 -2.14
CA ILE A 28 6.38 6.07 -2.89
C ILE A 28 6.23 4.66 -3.47
N SER A 29 5.12 4.00 -3.19
CA SER A 29 4.81 2.66 -3.71
C SER A 29 3.83 2.67 -4.88
N SER A 30 2.96 3.69 -4.97
CA SER A 30 2.00 3.82 -6.06
C SER A 30 1.58 5.27 -6.30
N LEU A 31 1.23 5.58 -7.55
CA LEU A 31 0.77 6.88 -8.00
C LEU A 31 -0.38 6.71 -8.99
N SER A 32 -1.43 7.51 -8.83
CA SER A 32 -2.53 7.56 -9.81
C SER A 32 -3.23 8.91 -9.82
N VAL A 33 -3.99 9.18 -10.87
CA VAL A 33 -4.76 10.42 -11.03
C VAL A 33 -6.23 10.07 -11.21
N ASP A 34 -7.10 10.68 -10.41
CA ASP A 34 -8.53 10.43 -10.50
C ASP A 34 -9.22 11.28 -11.58
N GLY A 35 -10.50 11.02 -11.81
CA GLY A 35 -11.30 11.73 -12.81
C GLY A 35 -11.50 13.23 -12.54
N PHE A 36 -11.12 13.74 -11.37
CA PHE A 36 -11.13 15.17 -11.03
C PHE A 36 -9.75 15.82 -11.16
N GLY A 37 -8.74 15.07 -11.60
CA GLY A 37 -7.37 15.55 -11.76
C GLY A 37 -6.57 15.60 -10.46
N ARG A 38 -7.04 14.93 -9.40
CA ARG A 38 -6.29 14.84 -8.14
C ARG A 38 -5.27 13.72 -8.22
N LEU A 39 -4.06 13.99 -7.76
CA LEU A 39 -2.98 13.02 -7.62
C LEU A 39 -3.11 12.28 -6.29
N TRP A 40 -3.09 10.96 -6.37
CA TRP A 40 -3.10 10.03 -5.26
C TRP A 40 -1.70 9.45 -5.11
N VAL A 41 -1.07 9.68 -3.95
CA VAL A 41 0.31 9.26 -3.67
C VAL A 41 0.32 8.26 -2.54
N GLN A 42 0.46 6.98 -2.88
CA GLN A 42 0.66 5.92 -1.90
C GLN A 42 2.12 5.91 -1.48
N ARG A 43 2.35 6.07 -0.18
CA ARG A 43 3.67 5.83 0.41
C ARG A 43 3.80 4.40 0.89
N HIS A 44 5.03 3.93 1.04
CA HIS A 44 5.31 2.80 1.89
C HIS A 44 5.06 3.15 3.37
N ASP A 45 4.78 2.15 4.17
CA ASP A 45 4.70 2.26 5.62
C ASP A 45 6.09 2.57 6.24
N ALA A 46 6.14 2.71 7.57
CA ALA A 46 7.39 3.00 8.26
C ALA A 46 8.42 1.88 8.15
N THR A 47 7.99 0.64 7.89
CA THR A 47 8.90 -0.51 7.70
C THR A 47 9.42 -0.61 6.27
N GLY A 48 8.78 0.06 5.31
CA GLY A 48 9.15 0.03 3.90
C GLY A 48 8.62 -1.17 3.14
N ASN A 49 7.87 -2.07 3.78
CA ASN A 49 7.48 -3.35 3.21
C ASN A 49 6.00 -3.38 2.80
N ASP A 50 5.18 -2.52 3.39
CA ASP A 50 3.74 -2.53 3.21
C ASP A 50 3.21 -1.19 2.67
N GLU A 51 1.93 -1.19 2.29
CA GLU A 51 1.21 0.02 1.91
C GLU A 51 1.02 0.94 3.12
N GLY A 52 1.54 2.15 3.00
CA GLY A 52 1.45 3.20 4.00
C GLY A 52 0.23 4.12 3.82
N PRO A 53 0.32 5.38 4.24
CA PRO A 53 -0.73 6.37 4.02
C PRO A 53 -0.80 6.86 2.56
N ILE A 54 -1.97 7.37 2.16
CA ILE A 54 -2.17 8.01 0.85
C ILE A 54 -2.28 9.52 1.01
N ASP A 55 -1.43 10.26 0.33
CA ASP A 55 -1.53 11.72 0.26
C ASP A 55 -2.36 12.13 -0.98
N LEU A 56 -3.29 13.06 -0.80
CA LEU A 56 -4.15 13.60 -1.86
C LEU A 56 -3.72 15.00 -2.23
N LEU A 57 -3.41 15.21 -3.51
CA LEU A 57 -3.04 16.52 -4.05
C LEU A 57 -3.99 16.93 -5.16
N GLY A 58 -4.53 18.14 -5.07
CA GLY A 58 -5.36 18.76 -6.10
C GLY A 58 -4.55 19.22 -7.30
N VAL A 59 -5.27 19.67 -8.33
CA VAL A 59 -4.68 20.30 -9.50
C VAL A 59 -3.83 21.50 -9.06
N GLY A 60 -2.59 21.56 -9.53
CA GLY A 60 -1.63 22.61 -9.12
C GLY A 60 -0.86 22.30 -7.83
N GLY A 61 -1.00 21.10 -7.26
CA GLY A 61 -0.20 20.65 -6.12
C GLY A 61 -0.76 21.07 -4.75
N VAL A 62 -2.02 21.52 -4.69
CA VAL A 62 -2.69 21.84 -3.42
C VAL A 62 -2.86 20.57 -2.60
N TYR A 63 -2.32 20.53 -1.40
CA TYR A 63 -2.44 19.36 -0.54
C TYR A 63 -3.81 19.32 0.15
N HIS A 64 -4.57 18.25 -0.05
CA HIS A 64 -5.91 18.06 0.52
C HIS A 64 -5.92 17.25 1.82
N GLY A 65 -4.88 16.46 2.08
CA GLY A 65 -4.76 15.67 3.30
C GLY A 65 -4.16 14.28 3.07
N THR A 66 -4.04 13.52 4.17
CA THR A 66 -3.61 12.12 4.18
C THR A 66 -4.79 11.23 4.54
N VAL A 67 -5.00 10.16 3.78
CA VAL A 67 -5.82 9.01 4.17
C VAL A 67 -4.92 8.03 4.94
N PRO A 68 -5.29 7.62 6.16
CA PRO A 68 -4.53 6.63 6.93
C PRO A 68 -4.36 5.31 6.17
N SER A 69 -3.26 4.61 6.45
CA SER A 69 -3.03 3.25 5.97
C SER A 69 -4.12 2.28 6.41
N GLY A 70 -4.48 1.32 5.57
CA GLY A 70 -5.41 0.23 5.90
C GLY A 70 -6.88 0.52 5.59
N ASP A 71 -7.30 1.79 5.59
CA ASP A 71 -8.67 2.15 5.22
C ASP A 71 -8.90 2.11 3.70
N LEU A 72 -7.84 2.36 2.93
CA LEU A 72 -7.88 2.51 1.48
C LEU A 72 -6.51 2.26 0.86
N ARG A 73 -6.49 1.68 -0.34
CA ARG A 73 -5.32 1.67 -1.24
C ARG A 73 -5.60 2.52 -2.47
N VAL A 74 -4.58 2.87 -3.25
CA VAL A 74 -4.80 3.51 -4.55
C VAL A 74 -5.64 2.57 -5.44
N PRO A 75 -6.76 3.05 -6.03
CA PRO A 75 -7.60 2.24 -6.91
C PRO A 75 -6.86 1.73 -8.15
N ASP A 76 -7.26 0.55 -8.63
CA ASP A 76 -6.73 0.00 -9.89
C ASP A 76 -7.24 0.77 -11.11
N ALA A 77 -8.41 1.39 -10.99
CA ALA A 77 -8.95 2.29 -12.00
C ALA A 77 -9.90 3.34 -11.39
N PHE A 78 -9.94 4.51 -12.03
CA PHE A 78 -10.94 5.54 -11.78
C PHE A 78 -11.95 5.62 -12.92
N GLY A 79 -13.22 5.78 -12.56
CA GLY A 79 -14.34 5.94 -13.47
C GLY A 79 -14.99 7.32 -13.37
N PRO A 80 -15.95 7.62 -14.26
CA PRO A 80 -16.64 8.91 -14.25
C PRO A 80 -17.45 9.12 -12.96
N GLY A 81 -17.62 10.39 -12.57
CA GLY A 81 -18.42 10.77 -11.41
C GLY A 81 -17.82 10.37 -10.06
N GLY A 82 -16.51 10.22 -9.97
CA GLY A 82 -15.82 9.82 -8.74
C GLY A 82 -15.94 8.34 -8.41
N LEU A 83 -16.15 7.48 -9.42
CA LEU A 83 -16.08 6.03 -9.22
C LEU A 83 -14.63 5.56 -9.13
N ALA A 84 -14.38 4.57 -8.29
CA ALA A 84 -13.11 3.88 -8.14
C ALA A 84 -13.35 2.37 -8.16
N ALA A 85 -12.48 1.63 -8.83
CA ALA A 85 -12.56 0.17 -8.94
C ALA A 85 -11.33 -0.49 -8.30
N TYR A 86 -11.59 -1.59 -7.59
CA TYR A 86 -10.60 -2.43 -6.96
C TYR A 86 -10.78 -3.86 -7.46
N ILE A 87 -9.68 -4.50 -7.82
CA ILE A 87 -9.57 -5.94 -8.00
C ILE A 87 -9.29 -6.53 -6.62
N GLU A 88 -10.16 -7.42 -6.17
CA GLU A 88 -10.06 -8.07 -4.86
C GLU A 88 -10.18 -9.59 -5.04
N GLU A 89 -9.55 -10.33 -4.15
CA GLU A 89 -9.70 -11.77 -4.04
C GLU A 89 -10.50 -12.07 -2.77
N ASP A 90 -11.55 -12.88 -2.88
CA ASP A 90 -12.34 -13.30 -1.72
C ASP A 90 -11.71 -14.49 -0.98
N ASP A 91 -12.33 -14.90 0.13
CA ASP A 91 -11.84 -16.02 0.96
C ASP A 91 -11.81 -17.38 0.22
N LEU A 92 -12.46 -17.48 -0.95
CA LEU A 92 -12.47 -18.67 -1.80
C LEU A 92 -11.46 -18.57 -2.96
N GLY A 93 -10.67 -17.50 -3.03
CA GLY A 93 -9.69 -17.28 -4.10
C GLY A 93 -10.31 -16.79 -5.41
N VAL A 94 -11.55 -16.26 -5.39
CA VAL A 94 -12.23 -15.76 -6.58
C VAL A 94 -11.93 -14.28 -6.76
N GLN A 95 -11.46 -13.90 -7.95
CA GLN A 95 -11.28 -12.49 -8.30
C GLN A 95 -12.61 -11.78 -8.54
N THR A 96 -12.79 -10.64 -7.89
CA THR A 96 -13.96 -9.78 -8.00
C THR A 96 -13.54 -8.34 -8.29
N VAL A 97 -14.44 -7.57 -8.89
CA VAL A 97 -14.28 -6.12 -9.05
C VAL A 97 -15.24 -5.42 -8.12
N ARG A 98 -14.70 -4.76 -7.09
CA ARG A 98 -15.45 -3.90 -6.20
C ARG A 98 -15.41 -2.46 -6.71
N VAL A 99 -16.57 -1.90 -7.01
CA VAL A 99 -16.71 -0.50 -7.43
C VAL A 99 -17.31 0.30 -6.29
N VAL A 100 -16.65 1.39 -5.92
CA VAL A 100 -17.13 2.33 -4.90
C VAL A 100 -17.17 3.75 -5.47
N ARG A 101 -17.85 4.65 -4.76
CA ARG A 101 -17.79 6.09 -5.04
C ARG A 101 -16.90 6.78 -4.02
N VAL A 102 -15.90 7.51 -4.51
CA VAL A 102 -15.10 8.41 -3.70
C VAL A 102 -15.83 9.75 -3.62
N THR A 103 -16.31 10.09 -2.44
CA THR A 103 -16.86 11.41 -2.14
C THR A 103 -15.78 12.22 -1.45
N SER A 104 -15.41 13.35 -2.03
CA SER A 104 -14.60 14.35 -1.34
C SER A 104 -15.49 15.55 -1.06
N PRO A 105 -15.41 16.15 0.13
CA PRO A 105 -15.84 17.53 0.27
C PRO A 105 -14.97 18.39 -0.66
N ASP A 106 -15.60 19.34 -1.33
CA ASP A 106 -14.94 20.44 -2.06
C ASP A 106 -14.25 21.40 -1.07
#